data_AF-G0S6S0-F1
#
_entry.id   AF-G0S6S0-F1
#
_cell.length_a   1.000
_cell.length_b   1.000
_cell.length_c   1.000
_cell.angle_alpha   90.00
_cell.angle_beta   90.00
_cell.angle_gamma   90.00
#
_symmetry.space_group_name_H-M   'P 1'
#
loop_
_entity.id
_entity.type
_entity.pdbx_description
1 polymer ?
#
loop_
_entity_poly.entity_id
_entity_poly.type
_entity_poly.pdbx_seq_one_letter_code
_entity_poly.pdbx_strand_id
1 'polypeptide(L)'
;MDTQLDQIVIQKFLYPLREQLIKQFEKLISPPYPQHWFDIYLSSFVLLNHIEHLAKHSAFFAKLNAMDSKYSNTEFLEGVFHTAKSILARFHFVCKGWIPLRELDWNSEKVVAMADLDEDQVKFMKKTQQVVKARHDEIRQLRHTYKYEQPLYWSGQLYTEDFDKSPVRVVEVE
;
A
#
# COMPACT_ATOMS: atom_id res chain seq x y z
N MET A 1 -4.76 15.82 29.97
CA MET A 1 -5.03 17.01 29.14
C MET A 1 -4.87 16.65 27.66
N ASP A 2 -3.81 15.94 27.27
CA ASP A 2 -3.65 15.40 25.91
C ASP A 2 -4.80 14.50 25.45
N THR A 3 -5.30 13.59 26.29
CA THR A 3 -6.35 12.65 25.90
C THR A 3 -7.67 13.30 25.46
N GLN A 4 -8.00 14.49 25.98
CA GLN A 4 -9.20 15.23 25.56
C GLN A 4 -8.99 15.94 24.22
N LEU A 5 -7.80 16.50 23.99
CA LEU A 5 -7.43 17.07 22.71
C LEU A 5 -7.35 15.98 21.63
N ASP A 6 -6.76 14.84 21.94
CA ASP A 6 -6.72 13.67 21.06
C ASP A 6 -8.13 13.21 20.68
N GLN A 7 -9.04 13.12 21.65
CA GLN A 7 -10.44 12.77 21.37
C GLN A 7 -11.11 13.79 20.45
N ILE A 8 -10.88 15.09 20.64
CA ILE A 8 -11.43 16.12 19.74
C ILE A 8 -10.83 15.97 18.34
N VAL A 9 -9.51 15.79 18.22
CA VAL A 9 -8.82 15.62 16.93
C VAL A 9 -9.34 14.38 16.20
N ILE A 10 -9.44 13.24 16.89
CA ILE A 10 -9.94 11.98 16.34
C ILE A 10 -11.38 12.15 15.84
N GLN A 11 -12.26 12.65 16.71
CA GLN A 11 -13.70 12.70 16.43
C GLN A 11 -14.08 13.78 15.41
N LYS A 12 -13.45 14.96 15.48
CA LYS A 12 -13.84 16.11 14.66
C LYS A 12 -13.07 16.21 13.35
N PHE A 13 -11.90 15.57 13.24
CA PHE A 13 -11.05 15.69 12.05
C PHE A 13 -10.70 14.34 11.45
N LEU A 14 -10.09 13.42 12.21
CA LEU A 14 -9.57 12.17 11.63
C LEU A 14 -10.68 11.25 11.12
N TYR A 15 -11.78 11.08 11.87
CA TYR A 15 -12.91 10.27 11.40
C TYR A 15 -13.59 10.84 10.14
N PRO A 16 -13.97 12.14 10.09
CA PRO A 16 -14.51 12.72 8.87
C PRO A 16 -13.57 12.62 7.67
N LEU A 17 -12.27 12.88 7.86
CA LEU A 17 -11.27 12.79 6.79
C LEU A 17 -11.11 11.34 6.31
N ARG A 18 -11.10 10.37 7.22
CA ARG A 18 -11.06 8.94 6.88
C ARG A 18 -12.25 8.56 6.00
N GLU A 19 -13.46 8.94 6.38
CA GLU A 19 -14.65 8.65 5.58
C GLU A 19 -14.58 9.27 4.19
N GLN A 20 -14.14 10.52 4.10
CA GLN A 20 -13.97 11.23 2.83
C GLN A 20 -12.92 10.54 1.95
N LEU A 21 -11.78 10.19 2.52
CA LEU A 21 -10.70 9.50 1.82
C LEU A 21 -11.15 8.15 1.29
N ILE A 22 -11.83 7.34 2.12
CA ILE A 22 -12.36 6.04 1.68
C ILE A 22 -13.37 6.23 0.54
N LYS A 23 -14.33 7.16 0.68
CA LYS A 23 -15.32 7.45 -0.37
C LYS A 23 -14.67 7.90 -1.68
N GLN A 24 -13.64 8.74 -1.61
CA GLN A 24 -12.91 9.20 -2.79
C GLN A 24 -12.11 8.07 -3.44
N PHE A 25 -11.38 7.28 -2.66
CA PHE A 25 -10.61 6.14 -3.16
C PHE A 25 -11.51 5.09 -3.81
N GLU A 26 -12.64 4.78 -3.19
CA GLU A 26 -13.68 3.90 -3.73
C GLU A 26 -14.26 4.41 -5.06
N LYS A 27 -14.49 5.72 -5.17
CA LYS A 27 -14.99 6.35 -6.40
C LYS A 27 -13.95 6.34 -7.52
N LEU A 28 -12.67 6.52 -7.20
CA LEU A 28 -11.59 6.49 -8.18
C LEU A 28 -11.38 5.10 -8.74
N ILE A 29 -11.39 4.09 -7.87
CA ILE A 29 -11.06 2.72 -8.24
C ILE A 29 -12.21 1.98 -8.94
N SER A 30 -13.46 2.47 -8.81
CA SER A 30 -14.66 1.84 -9.38
C SER A 30 -15.66 2.87 -9.95
N PRO A 31 -15.88 2.90 -11.27
CA PRO A 31 -15.28 2.04 -12.29
C PRO A 31 -13.83 2.45 -12.64
N PRO A 32 -12.99 1.51 -13.10
CA PRO A 32 -11.59 1.80 -13.42
C PRO A 32 -11.48 2.62 -14.71
N TYR A 33 -10.95 3.84 -14.62
CA TYR A 33 -10.61 4.67 -15.79
C TYR A 33 -9.09 4.82 -15.92
N PRO A 34 -8.52 4.76 -17.15
CA PRO A 34 -7.08 4.93 -17.37
C PRO A 34 -6.52 6.23 -16.79
N GLN A 35 -7.24 7.34 -16.96
CA GLN A 35 -6.88 8.67 -16.45
C GLN A 35 -6.73 8.75 -14.92
N HIS A 36 -7.34 7.82 -14.17
CA HIS A 36 -7.24 7.78 -12.71
C HIS A 36 -6.21 6.75 -12.24
N TRP A 37 -5.62 5.97 -13.16
CA TRP A 37 -4.72 4.88 -12.80
C TRP A 37 -3.53 5.38 -11.97
N PHE A 38 -2.91 6.50 -12.36
CA PHE A 38 -1.76 7.06 -11.66
C PHE A 38 -2.13 7.48 -10.22
N ASP A 39 -3.28 8.15 -10.06
CA ASP A 39 -3.79 8.57 -8.75
C ASP A 39 -4.08 7.36 -7.85
N ILE A 40 -4.71 6.33 -8.41
CA ILE A 40 -5.02 5.08 -7.71
C ILE A 40 -3.71 4.39 -7.28
N TYR A 41 -2.73 4.30 -8.19
CA TYR A 41 -1.43 3.70 -7.92
C TYR A 41 -0.70 4.46 -6.80
N LEU A 42 -0.57 5.78 -6.91
CA LEU A 42 0.17 6.58 -5.94
C LEU A 42 -0.52 6.54 -4.57
N SER A 43 -1.85 6.66 -4.53
CA SER A 43 -2.63 6.57 -3.30
C SER A 43 -2.47 5.19 -2.65
N SER A 44 -2.55 4.11 -3.43
CA SER A 44 -2.33 2.75 -2.94
C SER A 44 -0.93 2.58 -2.38
N PHE A 45 0.09 3.09 -3.07
CA PHE A 45 1.48 3.03 -2.63
C PHE A 45 1.69 3.75 -1.31
N VAL A 46 1.18 4.99 -1.17
CA VAL A 46 1.29 5.79 0.05
C VAL A 46 0.60 5.09 1.22
N LEU A 47 -0.63 4.59 1.02
CA LEU A 47 -1.38 3.90 2.08
C LEU A 47 -0.69 2.60 2.51
N LEU A 48 -0.23 1.78 1.58
CA LEU A 48 0.44 0.52 1.89
C LEU A 48 1.80 0.77 2.58
N ASN A 49 2.56 1.77 2.12
CA ASN A 49 3.82 2.14 2.77
C ASN A 49 3.57 2.69 4.19
N HIS A 50 2.51 3.47 4.39
CA HIS A 50 2.12 3.92 5.73
C HIS A 50 1.83 2.74 6.67
N ILE A 51 1.17 1.69 6.18
CA ILE A 51 0.91 0.47 6.96
C ILE A 51 2.21 -0.24 7.36
N GLU A 52 3.21 -0.31 6.48
CA GLU A 52 4.54 -0.85 6.82
C GLU A 52 5.19 -0.04 7.96
N HIS A 53 5.13 1.28 7.88
CA HIS A 53 5.65 2.18 8.92
C HIS A 53 4.90 2.06 10.25
N LEU A 54 3.58 1.91 10.21
CA LEU A 54 2.75 1.71 11.40
C LEU A 54 3.09 0.41 12.12
N ALA A 55 3.25 -0.68 11.36
CA ALA A 55 3.68 -1.97 11.91
C ALA A 55 5.09 -1.89 12.50
N LYS A 56 6.02 -1.20 11.81
CA LYS A 56 7.39 -0.98 12.30
C LYS A 56 7.41 -0.20 13.61
N HIS A 57 6.63 0.87 13.70
CA HIS A 57 6.51 1.66 14.92
C HIS A 57 5.95 0.82 16.07
N SER A 58 4.89 0.05 15.82
CA SER A 58 4.28 -0.81 16.82
C SER A 58 5.22 -1.94 17.29
N ALA A 59 5.99 -2.54 16.38
CA ALA A 59 6.99 -3.56 16.73
C ALA A 59 8.14 -2.97 17.55
N PHE A 60 8.62 -1.77 17.18
CA PHE A 60 9.63 -1.06 17.94
C PHE A 60 9.14 -0.74 19.36
N PHE A 61 7.90 -0.25 19.49
CA PHE A 61 7.30 0.08 20.78
C PHE A 61 7.11 -1.15 21.66
N ALA A 62 6.63 -2.27 21.10
CA ALA A 62 6.48 -3.53 21.82
C ALA A 62 7.82 -4.02 22.39
N LYS A 63 8.86 -4.00 21.55
CA LYS A 63 10.23 -4.35 21.97
C LYS A 63 10.76 -3.42 23.06
N LEU A 64 10.56 -2.11 22.91
CA LEU A 64 11.04 -1.11 23.87
C LEU A 64 10.42 -1.32 25.27
N ASN A 65 9.16 -1.75 25.33
CA ASN A 65 8.44 -1.98 26.57
C ASN A 65 8.44 -3.46 27.02
N ALA A 66 9.26 -4.31 26.40
CA ALA A 66 9.36 -5.74 26.69
C ALA A 66 8.00 -6.46 26.73
N MET A 67 7.11 -6.14 25.78
CA MET A 67 5.82 -6.81 25.64
C MET A 67 6.00 -8.22 25.08
N ASP A 68 5.14 -9.15 25.50
CA ASP A 68 5.17 -10.54 25.02
C ASP A 68 4.73 -10.69 23.56
N SER A 69 4.02 -9.68 23.01
CA SER A 69 3.53 -9.67 21.63
C SER A 69 4.51 -9.00 20.66
N LYS A 70 4.55 -9.47 19.41
CA LYS A 70 5.37 -8.85 18.33
C LYS A 70 5.04 -7.38 18.12
N TYR A 71 3.77 -7.01 18.26
CA TYR A 71 3.26 -5.66 18.08
C TYR A 71 2.58 -5.17 19.34
N SER A 72 2.56 -3.85 19.55
CA SER A 72 1.99 -3.22 20.74
C SER A 72 0.46 -3.33 20.82
N ASN A 73 -0.21 -3.48 19.67
CA ASN A 73 -1.63 -3.77 19.57
C ASN A 73 -1.88 -4.66 18.35
N THR A 74 -1.87 -5.97 18.57
CA THR A 74 -2.01 -6.97 17.51
C THR A 74 -3.38 -6.90 16.83
N GLU A 75 -4.47 -6.83 17.58
CA GLU A 75 -5.83 -6.78 17.04
C GLU A 75 -6.03 -5.60 16.08
N PHE A 76 -5.57 -4.41 16.49
CA PHE A 76 -5.63 -3.23 15.64
C PHE A 76 -4.82 -3.44 14.34
N LEU A 77 -3.60 -3.96 14.45
CA LEU A 77 -2.76 -4.15 13.27
C LEU A 77 -3.27 -5.23 12.34
N GLU A 78 -3.89 -6.30 12.85
CA GLU A 78 -4.54 -7.29 12.00
C GLU A 78 -5.62 -6.65 11.12
N GLY A 79 -6.47 -5.78 11.70
CA GLY A 79 -7.43 -4.98 10.94
C GLY A 79 -6.77 -4.08 9.89
N VAL A 80 -5.62 -3.49 10.20
CA VAL A 80 -4.83 -2.70 9.26
C VAL A 80 -4.25 -3.57 8.14
N PHE A 81 -3.75 -4.77 8.43
CA PHE A 81 -3.23 -5.71 7.43
C PHE A 81 -4.35 -6.25 6.52
N HIS A 82 -5.55 -6.46 7.05
CA HIS A 82 -6.73 -6.73 6.24
C HIS A 82 -7.05 -5.57 5.30
N THR A 83 -6.89 -4.33 5.75
CA THR A 83 -7.06 -3.14 4.90
C THR A 83 -6.02 -3.12 3.76
N ALA A 84 -4.75 -3.45 4.04
CA ALA A 84 -3.71 -3.57 3.02
C ALA A 84 -4.09 -4.60 1.94
N LYS A 85 -4.62 -5.76 2.35
CA LYS A 85 -5.11 -6.78 1.41
C LYS A 85 -6.29 -6.31 0.57
N SER A 86 -7.22 -5.59 1.16
CA SER A 86 -8.35 -5.01 0.42
C SER A 86 -7.87 -4.02 -0.65
N ILE A 87 -6.91 -3.15 -0.33
CA ILE A 87 -6.30 -2.22 -1.30
C ILE A 87 -5.63 -3.01 -2.44
N LEU A 88 -4.79 -3.99 -2.10
CA LEU A 88 -4.11 -4.83 -3.09
C LEU A 88 -5.11 -5.59 -3.98
N ALA A 89 -6.13 -6.19 -3.39
CA ALA A 89 -7.15 -6.92 -4.14
C ALA A 89 -7.86 -6.02 -5.15
N ARG A 90 -8.27 -4.81 -4.74
CA ARG A 90 -8.91 -3.86 -5.67
C ARG A 90 -7.94 -3.39 -6.74
N PHE A 91 -6.71 -3.05 -6.38
CA PHE A 91 -5.69 -2.62 -7.34
C PHE A 91 -5.42 -3.68 -8.41
N HIS A 92 -5.28 -4.94 -8.01
CA HIS A 92 -4.99 -6.05 -8.91
C HIS A 92 -6.18 -6.49 -9.75
N PHE A 93 -7.34 -6.70 -9.12
CA PHE A 93 -8.50 -7.27 -9.82
C PHE A 93 -9.35 -6.24 -10.55
N VAL A 94 -9.55 -5.06 -9.96
CA VAL A 94 -10.43 -4.04 -10.57
C VAL A 94 -9.67 -3.22 -11.59
N CYS A 95 -8.45 -2.78 -11.27
CA CYS A 95 -7.69 -1.88 -12.14
C CYS A 95 -6.67 -2.57 -13.04
N LYS A 96 -6.40 -3.88 -12.83
CA LYS A 96 -5.22 -4.56 -13.41
C LYS A 96 -3.95 -3.73 -13.21
N GLY A 97 -3.82 -3.16 -12.01
CA GLY A 97 -2.95 -2.01 -11.77
C GLY A 97 -1.46 -2.29 -11.93
N TRP A 98 -1.05 -3.56 -11.92
CA TRP A 98 0.34 -3.97 -12.13
C TRP A 98 0.81 -3.87 -13.59
N ILE A 99 -0.11 -3.89 -14.59
CA ILE A 99 0.24 -3.90 -16.02
C ILE A 99 1.09 -2.68 -16.40
N PRO A 100 0.71 -1.43 -16.05
CA PRO A 100 1.52 -0.25 -16.39
C PRO A 100 2.89 -0.22 -15.70
N LEU A 101 3.05 -0.96 -14.61
CA LEU A 101 4.28 -1.04 -13.83
C LEU A 101 5.26 -2.10 -14.35
N ARG A 102 4.88 -2.96 -15.30
CA ARG A 102 5.77 -4.02 -15.82
C ARG A 102 5.70 -4.26 -17.32
N GLU A 103 4.50 -4.24 -17.91
CA GLU A 103 4.29 -4.68 -19.30
C GLU A 103 4.26 -3.54 -20.30
N LEU A 104 3.83 -2.35 -19.87
CA LEU A 104 3.72 -1.22 -20.78
C LEU A 104 5.09 -0.62 -21.13
N ASP A 105 5.29 -0.38 -22.43
CA ASP A 105 6.45 0.36 -22.94
C ASP A 105 6.16 1.86 -22.95
N TRP A 106 6.66 2.57 -21.94
CA TRP A 106 6.54 4.02 -21.81
C TRP A 106 7.38 4.83 -22.83
N ASN A 107 8.11 4.16 -23.74
CA ASN A 107 8.70 4.82 -24.90
C ASN A 107 7.74 4.88 -26.09
N SER A 108 6.62 4.16 -26.04
CA SER A 108 5.60 4.21 -27.07
C SER A 108 4.66 5.40 -26.88
N GLU A 109 4.62 6.31 -27.85
CA GLU A 109 3.70 7.46 -27.86
C GLU A 109 2.22 7.03 -27.73
N LYS A 110 1.86 5.89 -28.32
CA LYS A 110 0.50 5.33 -28.23
C LYS A 110 0.13 4.94 -26.80
N VAL A 111 1.07 4.35 -26.06
CA VAL A 111 0.87 3.93 -24.66
C VAL A 111 0.72 5.15 -23.77
N VAL A 112 1.58 6.16 -23.96
CA VAL A 112 1.52 7.42 -23.21
C VAL A 112 0.19 8.14 -23.45
N ALA A 113 -0.22 8.27 -24.72
CA ALA A 113 -1.49 8.92 -25.07
C ALA A 113 -2.72 8.20 -24.50
N MET A 114 -2.70 6.86 -24.43
CA MET A 114 -3.79 6.07 -23.86
C MET A 114 -3.87 6.14 -22.33
N ALA A 115 -2.72 6.33 -21.68
CA ALA A 115 -2.63 6.40 -20.22
C ALA A 115 -2.96 7.80 -19.65
N ASP A 116 -3.04 8.81 -20.52
CA ASP A 116 -3.32 10.21 -20.16
C ASP A 116 -2.36 10.75 -19.06
N LEU A 117 -1.08 10.40 -19.20
CA LEU A 117 -0.02 10.82 -18.27
C LEU A 117 0.77 12.01 -18.80
N ASP A 118 1.15 12.91 -17.91
CA ASP A 118 2.08 13.99 -18.23
C ASP A 118 3.54 13.50 -18.37
N GLU A 119 4.43 14.37 -18.87
CA GLU A 119 5.83 14.01 -19.12
C GLU A 119 6.58 13.58 -17.86
N ASP A 120 6.27 14.16 -16.71
CA ASP A 120 6.96 13.88 -15.45
C ASP A 120 6.46 12.57 -14.83
N GLN A 121 5.17 12.30 -14.94
CA GLN A 121 4.57 11.01 -14.63
C GLN A 121 5.16 9.90 -15.51
N VAL A 122 5.35 10.12 -16.82
CA VAL A 122 6.00 9.15 -17.70
C VAL A 122 7.46 8.89 -17.30
N LYS A 123 8.23 9.94 -16.99
CA LYS A 123 9.60 9.79 -16.47
C LYS A 123 9.63 9.00 -15.17
N PHE A 124 8.69 9.29 -14.26
CA PHE A 124 8.52 8.55 -13.02
C PHE A 124 8.26 7.07 -13.29
N MET A 125 7.34 6.75 -14.20
CA MET A 125 6.99 5.37 -14.55
C MET A 125 8.18 4.58 -15.11
N LYS A 126 8.97 5.19 -16.00
CA LYS A 126 10.22 4.58 -16.52
C LYS A 126 11.20 4.27 -15.40
N LYS A 127 11.42 5.22 -14.48
CA LYS A 127 12.32 5.03 -13.34
C LYS A 127 11.82 3.92 -12.40
N THR A 128 10.53 3.92 -12.11
CA THR A 128 9.88 2.91 -11.26
C THR A 128 10.03 1.51 -11.86
N GLN A 129 9.78 1.34 -13.17
CA GLN A 129 9.99 0.07 -13.86
C GLN A 129 11.43 -0.45 -13.74
N GLN A 130 12.42 0.43 -13.89
CA GLN A 130 13.84 0.05 -13.75
C GLN A 130 14.16 -0.43 -12.34
N VAL A 131 13.70 0.30 -11.31
CA VAL A 131 13.92 -0.07 -9.90
C VAL A 131 13.21 -1.39 -9.56
N VAL A 132 11.96 -1.54 -9.98
CA VAL A 132 11.17 -2.77 -9.77
C VAL A 132 11.85 -3.97 -10.43
N LYS A 133 12.34 -3.81 -11.67
CA LYS A 133 13.04 -4.89 -12.38
C LYS A 133 14.33 -5.30 -11.66
N ALA A 134 15.08 -4.34 -11.11
CA ALA A 134 16.31 -4.60 -10.37
C ALA A 134 16.07 -5.32 -9.02
N ARG A 135 14.91 -5.09 -8.39
CA ARG A 135 14.56 -5.63 -7.07
C ARG A 135 13.46 -6.71 -7.11
N HIS A 136 13.16 -7.23 -8.29
CA HIS A 136 12.01 -8.10 -8.51
C HIS A 136 12.01 -9.33 -7.58
N ASP A 137 13.14 -10.02 -7.49
CA ASP A 137 13.23 -11.26 -6.71
C ASP A 137 13.18 -10.99 -5.20
N GLU A 138 13.80 -9.90 -4.75
CA GLU A 138 13.72 -9.43 -3.37
C GLU A 138 12.27 -9.17 -2.95
N ILE A 139 11.52 -8.39 -3.75
CA ILE A 139 10.11 -8.06 -3.50
C ILE A 139 9.26 -9.33 -3.48
N ARG A 140 9.50 -10.26 -4.42
CA ARG A 140 8.74 -11.51 -4.53
C ARG A 140 8.97 -12.42 -3.32
N GLN A 141 10.18 -12.48 -2.79
CA GLN A 141 10.49 -13.30 -1.61
C GLN A 141 9.93 -12.69 -0.34
N LEU A 142 9.92 -11.35 -0.23
CA LEU A 142 9.53 -10.64 0.98
C LEU A 142 8.11 -11.00 1.45
N ARG A 143 7.17 -11.16 0.52
CA ARG A 143 5.77 -11.52 0.83
C ARG A 143 5.60 -12.88 1.52
N HIS A 144 6.61 -13.75 1.48
CA HIS A 144 6.58 -15.07 2.13
C HIS A 144 7.18 -15.05 3.54
N THR A 145 7.71 -13.91 3.99
CA THR A 145 8.40 -13.80 5.29
C THR A 145 7.47 -13.51 6.46
N TYR A 146 6.23 -13.06 6.21
CA TYR A 146 5.29 -12.56 7.23
C TYR A 146 5.85 -11.41 8.10
N LYS A 147 6.90 -10.73 7.62
CA LYS A 147 7.50 -9.56 8.27
C LYS A 147 6.83 -8.29 7.77
N TYR A 148 5.58 -8.08 8.19
CA TYR A 148 4.70 -6.99 7.74
C TYR A 148 5.27 -5.57 7.94
N GLU A 149 6.23 -5.41 8.85
CA GLU A 149 6.94 -4.18 9.15
C GLU A 149 8.10 -3.84 8.20
N GLN A 150 8.49 -4.78 7.33
CA GLN A 150 9.61 -4.58 6.41
C GLN A 150 9.21 -3.64 5.27
N PRO A 151 10.13 -2.74 4.86
CA PRO A 151 9.89 -1.88 3.69
C PRO A 151 9.56 -2.73 2.46
N LEU A 152 8.58 -2.28 1.67
CA LEU A 152 8.08 -2.98 0.49
C LEU A 152 7.34 -4.30 0.75
N TYR A 153 7.08 -4.68 2.00
CA TYR A 153 6.30 -5.89 2.26
C TYR A 153 4.91 -5.79 1.61
N TRP A 154 4.22 -4.67 1.79
CA TRP A 154 2.87 -4.44 1.28
C TRP A 154 2.91 -3.68 -0.05
N SER A 155 3.61 -2.56 -0.06
CA SER A 155 3.71 -1.67 -1.23
C SER A 155 4.45 -2.32 -2.40
N GLY A 156 5.38 -3.23 -2.13
CA GLY A 156 6.08 -4.01 -3.16
C GLY A 156 5.15 -4.93 -3.95
N GLN A 157 4.05 -5.39 -3.34
CA GLN A 157 3.09 -6.28 -3.99
C GLN A 157 2.24 -5.58 -5.04
N LEU A 158 2.29 -4.25 -5.17
CA LEU A 158 1.70 -3.53 -6.30
C LEU A 158 2.41 -3.84 -7.62
N TYR A 159 3.69 -4.23 -7.54
CA TYR A 159 4.55 -4.43 -8.69
C TYR A 159 4.58 -5.88 -9.19
N THR A 160 3.88 -6.79 -8.52
CA THR A 160 3.80 -8.20 -8.91
C THR A 160 2.44 -8.50 -9.51
N GLU A 161 2.36 -9.40 -10.48
CA GLU A 161 1.07 -9.78 -11.10
C GLU A 161 0.08 -10.37 -10.09
N ASP A 162 0.59 -11.08 -9.09
CA ASP A 162 -0.22 -11.60 -7.99
C ASP A 162 0.28 -11.08 -6.65
N PHE A 163 -0.62 -11.03 -5.67
CA PHE A 163 -0.35 -10.61 -4.29
C PHE A 163 -0.59 -11.76 -3.30
N ASP A 164 -0.14 -11.58 -2.06
CA ASP A 164 -0.35 -12.58 -1.02
C ASP A 164 -1.80 -12.61 -0.51
N LYS A 165 -2.51 -13.66 -0.92
CA LYS A 165 -3.90 -13.96 -0.52
C LYS A 165 -4.00 -14.83 0.73
N SER A 166 -2.87 -15.30 1.27
CA SER A 166 -2.88 -16.11 2.50
C SER A 166 -3.51 -15.30 3.64
N PRO A 167 -4.08 -15.91 4.69
CA PRO A 167 -4.59 -15.16 5.84
C PRO A 167 -3.50 -14.31 6.50
N VAL A 168 -3.88 -13.23 7.18
CA VAL A 168 -2.93 -12.49 8.03
C VAL A 168 -2.47 -13.42 9.14
N ARG A 169 -1.16 -13.52 9.36
CA ARG A 169 -0.54 -14.37 10.37
C ARG A 169 0.52 -13.55 11.09
N VAL A 170 0.19 -13.10 12.29
CA VAL A 170 1.19 -12.51 13.18
C VAL A 170 1.96 -13.66 13.82
N VAL A 171 3.16 -13.92 13.32
CA VAL A 171 4.08 -14.87 13.94
C VAL A 171 4.63 -14.19 15.19
N GLU A 172 4.40 -14.79 16.36
CA GLU A 172 5.02 -14.33 17.61
C GLU A 172 6.54 -14.45 17.53
N VAL A 173 7.24 -13.58 18.27
CA VAL A 173 8.71 -13.58 18.28
C VAL A 173 9.14 -14.72 19.21
N GLU A 174 9.97 -15.64 18.72
CA GLU A 174 10.73 -16.60 19.56
C GLU A 174 11.75 -15.88 20.44
#